data_AF-A0A9C9YX93-F1
#
_entry.id   AF-A0A9C9YX93-F1
#
_cell.length_a   1.000
_cell.length_b   1.000
_cell.length_c   1.000
_cell.angle_alpha   90.00
_cell.angle_beta   90.00
_cell.angle_gamma   90.00
#
_symmetry.space_group_name_H-M   'P 1'
#
loop_
_entity.id
_entity.type
_entity.pdbx_description
1 polymer ?
#
loop_
_entity_poly.entity_id
_entity_poly.type
_entity_poly.pdbx_seq_one_letter_code
_entity_poly.pdbx_strand_id
1 'polypeptide(L)'
;MNTDTPRIPLAVFRKMARALSADELSKLPPEKLPDQIPFEFIESLEPESAKAVDELILARQMALMEQQRLRREALGADVAGAISFAQRAEHETAAGELRRKLVRFLNRLQASGKQLSLSQALDHLESLEAHRELIGRVQDEYDQLLQARKLLRDTLFRPHDFKSLVEDAEARLARQGQALCDLLGRYHGERCKLCLFIMQSHHKRLHRREDLRREITQRLDWLTTARENGAPAPEKQEGRRIHKEVRALFRRMREQDGVIDETDFTYWLDIIVDFSLYRRHDTRYEALVDKSAQVLAELMRHYFVNAGQEAAEASGEQAFEQGGSQFLRGYLDRKQPALQRQACVPASDRLYAINRLKRILGR
;
A
#
# COMPACT_ATOMS: atom_id res chain seq x y z
N MET A 1 28.90 -31.13 2.38
CA MET A 1 27.76 -32.02 2.68
C MET A 1 26.59 -31.57 1.82
N ASN A 2 26.06 -32.44 0.95
CA ASN A 2 24.93 -32.12 0.06
C ASN A 2 23.62 -32.06 0.85
N THR A 3 23.09 -30.85 1.07
CA THR A 3 21.87 -30.60 1.86
C THR A 3 20.57 -30.62 1.06
N ASP A 4 20.59 -31.08 -0.19
CA ASP A 4 19.42 -31.05 -1.09
C ASP A 4 18.76 -32.43 -1.26
N THR A 5 18.63 -33.17 -0.16
CA THR A 5 17.79 -34.37 -0.15
C THR A 5 16.31 -33.94 -0.15
N PRO A 6 15.49 -34.41 -1.11
CA PRO A 6 14.11 -33.98 -1.23
C PRO A 6 13.30 -34.37 0.01
N ARG A 7 12.58 -33.39 0.56
CA ARG A 7 11.70 -33.56 1.72
C ARG A 7 10.42 -34.29 1.34
N ILE A 8 9.88 -35.05 2.29
CA ILE A 8 8.60 -35.74 2.14
C ILE A 8 7.47 -34.69 2.29
N PRO A 9 6.60 -34.52 1.28
CA PRO A 9 5.45 -33.62 1.42
C PRO A 9 4.52 -34.09 2.55
N LEU A 10 3.90 -33.16 3.27
CA LEU A 10 3.00 -33.50 4.40
C LEU A 10 1.92 -34.51 4.01
N ALA A 11 1.35 -34.39 2.81
CA ALA A 11 0.34 -35.33 2.31
C ALA A 11 0.87 -36.76 2.15
N VAL A 12 2.15 -36.92 1.77
CA VAL A 12 2.81 -38.23 1.65
C VAL A 12 3.15 -38.76 3.03
N PHE A 13 3.69 -37.92 3.90
CA PHE A 13 4.00 -38.28 5.29
C PHE A 13 2.77 -38.76 6.05
N ARG A 14 1.62 -38.08 5.88
CA ARG A 14 0.33 -38.51 6.47
C ARG A 14 -0.11 -39.90 6.02
N LYS A 15 0.18 -40.27 4.77
CA LYS A 15 -0.11 -41.61 4.25
C LYS A 15 0.84 -42.64 4.85
N MET A 16 2.14 -42.32 4.92
CA MET A 16 3.15 -43.20 5.52
C MET A 16 2.86 -43.46 7.00
N ALA A 17 2.57 -42.42 7.78
CA ALA A 17 2.26 -42.52 9.20
C ALA A 17 0.97 -43.31 9.51
N ARG A 18 0.10 -43.54 8.53
CA ARG A 18 -1.10 -44.38 8.68
C ARG A 18 -0.92 -45.80 8.15
N ALA A 19 0.10 -46.03 7.33
CA ALA A 19 0.30 -47.30 6.62
C ALA A 19 1.48 -48.12 7.16
N LEU A 20 2.46 -47.46 7.80
CA LEU A 20 3.66 -48.08 8.35
C LEU A 20 3.46 -48.40 9.84
N SER A 21 4.16 -49.43 10.32
CA SER A 21 4.23 -49.73 11.75
C SER A 21 5.09 -48.70 12.51
N ALA A 22 4.93 -48.62 13.83
CA ALA A 22 5.71 -47.71 14.67
C ALA A 22 7.23 -47.91 14.52
N ASP A 23 7.68 -49.16 14.39
CA ASP A 23 9.08 -49.55 14.17
C ASP A 23 9.62 -49.15 12.79
N GLU A 24 8.77 -49.05 11.77
CA GLU A 24 9.16 -48.57 10.44
C GLU A 24 9.18 -47.05 10.40
N LEU A 25 8.26 -46.40 11.13
CA LEU A 25 8.24 -44.94 11.26
C LEU A 25 9.50 -44.43 11.96
N SER A 26 9.90 -45.03 13.08
CA SER A 26 11.09 -44.61 13.84
C SER A 26 12.40 -44.70 13.05
N LYS A 27 12.45 -45.52 12.00
CA LYS A 27 13.60 -45.65 11.09
C LYS A 27 13.66 -44.57 10.02
N LEU A 28 12.63 -43.73 9.89
CA LEU A 28 12.64 -42.65 8.90
C LEU A 28 13.72 -41.63 9.24
N PRO A 29 14.54 -41.20 8.26
CA PRO A 29 15.57 -40.20 8.50
C PRO A 29 14.91 -38.86 8.89
N PRO A 30 15.28 -38.27 10.04
CA PRO A 30 14.62 -37.07 10.56
C PRO A 30 14.79 -35.86 9.64
N GLU A 31 15.84 -35.81 8.81
CA GLU A 31 16.05 -34.68 7.90
C GLU A 31 15.03 -34.61 6.75
N LYS A 32 14.36 -35.73 6.43
CA LYS A 32 13.40 -35.80 5.31
C LYS A 32 11.96 -35.46 5.71
N LEU A 33 11.70 -35.20 6.99
CA LEU A 33 10.34 -34.93 7.49
C LEU A 33 9.77 -33.58 7.00
N PRO A 34 8.44 -33.44 6.92
CA PRO A 34 7.78 -32.18 6.56
C PRO A 34 7.96 -31.11 7.64
N ASP A 35 8.25 -29.85 7.29
CA ASP A 35 8.57 -28.75 8.21
C ASP A 35 7.63 -28.57 9.40
N GLN A 36 6.34 -28.76 9.17
CA GLN A 36 5.32 -28.69 10.21
C GLN A 36 4.42 -29.90 10.10
N ILE A 37 4.33 -30.66 11.20
CA ILE A 37 3.38 -31.74 11.38
C ILE A 37 2.31 -31.18 12.34
N PRO A 38 1.05 -30.99 11.89
CA PRO A 38 0.01 -30.44 12.73
C PRO A 38 -0.26 -31.33 13.96
N PHE A 39 -0.42 -30.73 15.12
CA PHE A 39 -0.63 -31.47 16.37
C PHE A 39 -1.91 -32.32 16.32
N GLU A 40 -2.96 -31.80 15.68
CA GLU A 40 -4.24 -32.48 15.51
C GLU A 40 -4.09 -33.77 14.67
N PHE A 41 -3.06 -33.84 13.83
CA PHE A 41 -2.75 -35.05 13.08
C PHE A 41 -2.13 -36.12 14.00
N ILE A 42 -1.24 -35.74 14.91
CA ILE A 42 -0.56 -36.65 15.84
C ILE A 42 -1.60 -37.28 16.78
N GLU A 43 -2.53 -36.49 17.30
CA GLU A 43 -3.64 -36.97 18.14
C GLU A 43 -4.57 -37.97 17.42
N SER A 44 -4.63 -37.90 16.09
CA SER A 44 -5.47 -38.79 15.28
C SER A 44 -4.84 -40.16 14.98
N LEU A 45 -3.57 -40.37 15.35
CA LEU A 45 -2.85 -41.62 15.13
C LEU A 45 -3.05 -42.60 16.28
N GLU A 46 -2.81 -43.89 16.02
CA GLU A 46 -2.73 -44.88 17.09
C GLU A 46 -1.60 -44.55 18.07
N PRO A 47 -1.72 -44.88 19.38
CA PRO A 47 -0.79 -44.42 20.42
C PRO A 47 0.68 -44.74 20.14
N GLU A 48 0.97 -45.92 19.59
CA GLU A 48 2.33 -46.35 19.28
C GLU A 48 2.91 -45.58 18.07
N SER A 49 2.07 -45.32 17.06
CA SER A 49 2.45 -44.51 15.89
C SER A 49 2.62 -43.03 16.24
N ALA A 50 1.76 -42.49 17.11
CA ALA A 50 1.88 -41.14 17.64
C ALA A 50 3.21 -40.95 18.37
N LYS A 51 3.57 -41.88 19.26
CA LYS A 51 4.84 -41.87 19.97
C LYS A 51 6.04 -41.92 19.02
N ALA A 52 6.01 -42.80 18.02
CA ALA A 52 7.08 -42.88 17.02
C ALA A 52 7.22 -41.57 16.20
N VAL A 53 6.09 -40.93 15.86
CA VAL A 53 6.09 -39.63 15.18
C VAL A 53 6.64 -38.52 16.08
N ASP A 54 6.31 -38.52 17.38
CA ASP A 54 6.85 -37.55 18.35
C ASP A 54 8.36 -37.72 18.54
N GLU A 55 8.86 -38.96 18.64
CA GLU A 55 10.29 -39.25 18.72
C GLU A 55 11.04 -38.77 17.46
N LEU A 56 10.46 -38.96 16.28
CA LEU A 56 10.99 -38.44 15.01
C LEU A 56 11.02 -36.91 14.97
N ILE A 57 9.96 -36.25 15.46
CA ILE A 57 9.89 -34.79 15.58
C ILE A 57 11.01 -34.29 16.49
N LEU A 58 11.19 -34.92 17.65
CA LEU A 58 12.26 -34.57 18.59
C LEU A 58 13.66 -34.79 17.99
N ALA A 59 13.89 -35.96 17.37
CA ALA A 59 15.15 -36.29 16.71
C ALA A 59 15.51 -35.25 15.63
N ARG A 60 14.50 -34.81 14.88
CA ARG A 60 14.68 -33.72 13.90
C ARG A 60 15.00 -32.40 14.55
N GLN A 61 14.31 -32.01 15.62
CA GLN A 61 14.60 -30.77 16.34
C GLN A 61 16.04 -30.77 16.85
N MET A 62 16.53 -31.89 17.41
CA MET A 62 17.93 -32.03 17.82
C MET A 62 18.90 -31.90 16.64
N ALA A 63 18.63 -32.57 15.51
CA ALA A 63 19.47 -32.48 14.31
C ALA A 63 19.52 -31.04 13.76
N LEU A 64 18.40 -30.31 13.79
CA LEU A 64 18.35 -28.90 13.39
C LEU A 64 19.14 -28.01 14.35
N MET A 65 19.04 -28.23 15.67
CA MET A 65 19.82 -27.49 16.66
C MET A 65 21.32 -27.74 16.51
N GLU A 66 21.72 -28.99 16.25
CA GLU A 66 23.13 -29.33 16.03
C GLU A 66 23.66 -28.71 14.74
N GLN A 67 22.89 -28.75 13.65
CA GLN A 67 23.24 -28.01 12.42
C GLN A 67 23.35 -26.50 12.67
N GLN A 68 22.46 -25.91 13.47
CA GLN A 68 22.56 -24.51 13.84
C GLN A 68 23.81 -24.21 14.68
N ARG A 69 24.16 -25.08 15.63
CA ARG A 69 25.39 -24.98 16.44
C ARG A 69 26.62 -24.98 15.54
N LEU A 70 26.74 -25.96 14.65
CA LEU A 70 27.85 -26.06 13.70
C LEU A 70 27.95 -24.83 12.80
N ARG A 71 26.81 -24.33 12.28
CA ARG A 71 26.79 -23.10 11.48
C ARG A 71 27.23 -21.88 12.28
N ARG A 72 26.80 -21.75 13.54
CA ARG A 72 27.19 -20.64 14.43
C ARG A 72 28.68 -20.67 14.74
N GLU A 73 29.24 -21.86 14.99
CA GLU A 73 30.67 -22.04 15.26
C GLU A 73 31.51 -21.69 14.02
N ALA A 74 31.07 -22.09 12.83
CA ALA A 74 31.83 -21.86 11.61
C ALA A 74 31.68 -20.46 11.00
N LEU A 75 30.48 -19.88 11.04
CA LEU A 75 30.15 -18.63 10.34
C LEU A 75 29.92 -17.44 11.28
N GLY A 76 29.80 -17.68 12.58
CA GLY A 76 29.36 -16.69 13.57
C GLY A 76 27.85 -16.64 13.74
N ALA A 77 27.41 -16.11 14.88
CA ALA A 77 26.00 -16.06 15.27
C ALA A 77 25.14 -15.25 14.29
N ASP A 78 25.65 -14.12 13.81
CA ASP A 78 24.90 -13.20 12.94
C ASP A 78 24.62 -13.81 11.57
N VAL A 79 25.62 -14.45 10.95
CA VAL A 79 25.49 -15.09 9.63
C VAL A 79 24.57 -16.31 9.73
N ALA A 80 24.73 -17.12 10.77
CA ALA A 80 23.82 -18.25 11.01
C ALA A 80 22.37 -17.78 11.25
N GLY A 81 22.19 -16.63 11.91
CA GLY A 81 20.91 -15.95 12.08
C GLY A 81 20.31 -15.51 10.74
N ALA A 82 21.11 -14.89 9.87
CA ALA A 82 20.69 -14.48 8.52
C ALA A 82 20.28 -15.68 7.64
N ILE A 83 21.02 -16.80 7.70
CA ILE A 83 20.64 -18.05 6.99
C ILE A 83 19.31 -18.57 7.52
N SER A 84 19.13 -18.58 8.84
CA SER A 84 17.88 -19.04 9.47
C SER A 84 16.70 -18.13 9.10
N PHE A 85 16.94 -16.82 9.02
CA PHE A 85 15.96 -15.84 8.56
C PHE A 85 15.52 -16.12 7.11
N ALA A 86 16.46 -16.44 6.21
CA ALA A 86 16.17 -16.81 4.82
C ALA A 86 15.33 -18.08 4.66
N GLN A 87 15.32 -18.95 5.68
CA GLN A 87 14.59 -20.21 5.71
C GLN A 87 13.18 -20.08 6.29
N ARG A 88 12.82 -18.92 6.87
CA ARG A 88 11.48 -18.70 7.44
C ARG A 88 10.40 -18.76 6.36
N ALA A 89 9.26 -19.34 6.72
CA ALA A 89 8.15 -19.48 5.81
C ALA A 89 7.39 -18.14 5.64
N GLU A 90 7.03 -17.78 4.41
CA GLU A 90 6.38 -16.49 4.12
C GLU A 90 5.05 -16.29 4.87
N HIS A 91 4.31 -17.35 5.17
CA HIS A 91 2.97 -17.25 5.75
C HIS A 91 2.95 -16.81 7.22
N GLU A 92 4.09 -16.92 7.91
CA GLU A 92 4.30 -16.53 9.31
C GLU A 92 4.78 -15.08 9.46
N THR A 93 5.01 -14.38 8.35
CA THR A 93 5.50 -13.00 8.32
C THR A 93 4.36 -11.98 8.23
N ALA A 94 4.64 -10.74 8.61
CA ALA A 94 3.75 -9.60 8.38
C ALA A 94 3.42 -9.47 6.89
N ALA A 95 4.37 -9.75 6.01
CA ALA A 95 4.14 -9.77 4.57
C ALA A 95 3.12 -10.82 4.13
N GLY A 96 3.19 -12.02 4.72
CA GLY A 96 2.20 -13.08 4.50
C GLY A 96 0.80 -12.65 4.94
N GLU A 97 0.70 -12.00 6.10
CA GLU A 97 -0.57 -11.44 6.62
C GLU A 97 -1.12 -10.36 5.69
N LEU A 98 -0.27 -9.41 5.26
CA LEU A 98 -0.65 -8.32 4.36
C LEU A 98 -1.13 -8.86 3.02
N ARG A 99 -0.43 -9.84 2.44
CA ARG A 99 -0.82 -10.47 1.18
C ARG A 99 -2.22 -11.08 1.28
N ARG A 100 -2.52 -11.82 2.36
CA ARG A 100 -3.86 -12.40 2.60
C ARG A 100 -4.93 -11.31 2.73
N LYS A 101 -4.65 -10.26 3.51
CA LYS A 101 -5.57 -9.12 3.69
C LYS A 101 -5.83 -8.38 2.38
N LEU A 102 -4.79 -8.14 1.59
CA LEU A 102 -4.89 -7.47 0.29
C LEU A 102 -5.68 -8.30 -0.73
N VAL A 103 -5.47 -9.62 -0.78
CA VAL A 103 -6.27 -10.51 -1.66
C VAL A 103 -7.75 -10.48 -1.26
N ARG A 104 -8.06 -10.57 0.04
CA ARG A 104 -9.45 -10.46 0.52
C ARG A 104 -10.05 -9.09 0.19
N PHE A 105 -9.27 -8.02 0.36
CA PHE A 105 -9.68 -6.66 -0.01
C PHE A 105 -10.01 -6.56 -1.50
N LEU A 106 -9.13 -7.03 -2.38
CA LEU A 106 -9.33 -7.00 -3.83
C LEU A 106 -10.56 -7.80 -4.26
N ASN A 107 -10.79 -8.97 -3.65
CA ASN A 107 -11.98 -9.77 -3.92
C ASN A 107 -13.27 -9.04 -3.50
N ARG A 108 -13.26 -8.34 -2.35
CA ARG A 108 -14.38 -7.50 -1.93
C ARG A 108 -14.62 -6.34 -2.90
N LEU A 109 -13.56 -5.65 -3.31
CA LEU A 109 -13.64 -4.53 -4.25
C LEU A 109 -14.20 -4.98 -5.62
N GLN A 110 -13.80 -6.15 -6.11
CA GLN A 110 -14.34 -6.74 -7.34
C GLN A 110 -15.81 -7.13 -7.19
N ALA A 111 -16.21 -7.66 -6.03
CA ALA A 111 -17.60 -8.02 -5.75
C ALA A 111 -18.53 -6.80 -5.67
N SER A 112 -18.03 -5.62 -5.28
CA SER A 112 -18.79 -4.36 -5.27
C SER A 112 -19.23 -3.88 -6.67
N GLY A 113 -18.76 -4.51 -7.76
CA GLY A 113 -19.20 -4.23 -9.12
C GLY A 113 -18.54 -3.00 -9.76
N LYS A 114 -19.00 -2.62 -10.97
CA LYS A 114 -18.36 -1.59 -11.81
C LYS A 114 -18.65 -0.14 -11.39
N GLN A 115 -19.63 0.11 -10.53
CA GLN A 115 -20.01 1.46 -10.11
C GLN A 115 -19.76 1.65 -8.62
N LEU A 116 -18.51 2.02 -8.30
CA LEU A 116 -18.13 2.46 -6.97
C LEU A 116 -18.80 3.82 -6.68
N SER A 117 -19.48 3.98 -5.56
CA SER A 117 -19.88 5.31 -5.07
C SER A 117 -18.72 6.00 -4.35
N LEU A 118 -18.81 7.32 -4.15
CA LEU A 118 -17.80 8.04 -3.35
C LEU A 118 -17.72 7.52 -1.91
N SER A 119 -18.87 7.24 -1.27
CA SER A 119 -18.89 6.70 0.10
C SER A 119 -18.22 5.34 0.16
N GLN A 120 -18.53 4.43 -0.78
CA GLN A 120 -17.86 3.13 -0.86
C GLN A 120 -16.36 3.26 -1.08
N ALA A 121 -15.92 4.22 -1.91
CA ALA A 121 -14.50 4.47 -2.13
C ALA A 121 -13.78 4.91 -0.85
N LEU A 122 -14.41 5.79 -0.07
CA LEU A 122 -13.90 6.23 1.23
C LEU A 122 -13.83 5.08 2.22
N ASP A 123 -14.89 4.27 2.35
CA ASP A 123 -14.93 3.10 3.23
C ASP A 123 -13.85 2.06 2.86
N HIS A 124 -13.64 1.84 1.57
CA HIS A 124 -12.59 0.95 1.09
C HIS A 124 -11.19 1.49 1.36
N LEU A 125 -10.99 2.80 1.22
CA LEU A 125 -9.71 3.43 1.54
C LEU A 125 -9.43 3.35 3.04
N GLU A 126 -10.42 3.64 3.89
CA GLU A 126 -10.33 3.49 5.35
C GLU A 126 -10.00 2.03 5.74
N SER A 127 -10.64 1.04 5.10
CA SER A 127 -10.30 -0.37 5.31
C SER A 127 -8.85 -0.71 4.95
N LEU A 128 -8.23 -0.01 3.98
CA LEU A 128 -6.81 -0.18 3.67
C LEU A 128 -5.91 0.54 4.68
N GLU A 129 -6.32 1.71 5.17
CA GLU A 129 -5.60 2.47 6.21
C GLU A 129 -5.57 1.74 7.55
N ALA A 130 -6.61 0.95 7.86
CA ALA A 130 -6.64 0.07 9.03
C ALA A 130 -5.52 -1.01 9.03
N HIS A 131 -4.73 -1.09 7.96
CA HIS A 131 -3.55 -1.97 7.86
C HIS A 131 -2.23 -1.22 7.92
N ARG A 132 -2.21 0.07 8.28
CA ARG A 132 -1.00 0.90 8.33
C ARG A 132 0.08 0.38 9.27
N GLU A 133 -0.30 -0.12 10.46
CA GLU A 133 0.66 -0.76 11.38
C GLU A 133 1.30 -2.01 10.78
N LEU A 134 0.53 -2.77 10.00
CA LEU A 134 1.03 -3.94 9.29
C LEU A 134 2.02 -3.55 8.19
N ILE A 135 1.80 -2.41 7.51
CA ILE A 135 2.78 -1.86 6.56
C ILE A 135 4.09 -1.50 7.27
N GLY A 136 4.01 -0.88 8.45
CA GLY A 136 5.20 -0.60 9.27
C GLY A 136 5.99 -1.88 9.57
N ARG A 137 5.32 -2.94 10.04
CA ARG A 137 5.95 -4.25 10.28
C ARG A 137 6.58 -4.85 9.02
N VAL A 138 5.95 -4.70 7.84
CA VAL A 138 6.51 -5.18 6.56
C VAL A 138 7.75 -4.37 6.16
N GLN A 139 7.79 -3.08 6.45
CA GLN A 139 8.98 -2.24 6.23
C GLN A 139 10.12 -2.64 7.17
N ASP A 140 9.83 -2.89 8.45
CA ASP A 140 10.81 -3.39 9.42
C ASP A 140 11.38 -4.76 8.99
N GLU A 141 10.53 -5.67 8.52
CA GLU A 141 10.95 -6.97 7.96
C GLU A 141 11.87 -6.80 6.74
N TYR A 142 11.59 -5.81 5.88
CA TYR A 142 12.44 -5.51 4.74
C TYR A 142 13.81 -4.97 5.16
N ASP A 143 13.86 -4.12 6.18
CA ASP A 143 15.12 -3.56 6.69
C ASP A 143 15.98 -4.67 7.33
N GLN A 144 15.36 -5.57 8.11
CA GLN A 144 16.02 -6.77 8.63
C GLN A 144 16.55 -7.66 7.50
N LEU A 145 15.78 -7.82 6.42
CA LEU A 145 16.20 -8.57 5.24
C LEU A 145 17.42 -7.93 4.57
N LEU A 146 17.47 -6.61 4.41
CA LEU A 146 18.63 -5.92 3.85
C LEU A 146 19.89 -6.11 4.71
N GLN A 147 19.75 -6.01 6.03
CA GLN A 147 20.85 -6.25 6.96
C GLN A 147 21.36 -7.70 6.86
N ALA A 148 20.45 -8.67 6.85
CA ALA A 148 20.79 -10.08 6.67
C ALA A 148 21.50 -10.33 5.34
N ARG A 149 21.03 -9.74 4.23
CA ARG A 149 21.70 -9.84 2.92
C ARG A 149 23.09 -9.25 2.93
N LYS A 150 23.28 -8.10 3.58
CA LYS A 150 24.61 -7.49 3.71
C LYS A 150 25.57 -8.43 4.42
N LEU A 151 25.17 -9.01 5.55
CA LEU A 151 25.97 -9.98 6.30
C LEU A 151 26.33 -11.22 5.46
N LEU A 152 25.37 -11.78 4.72
CA LEU A 152 25.64 -12.93 3.84
C LEU A 152 26.62 -12.56 2.73
N ARG A 153 26.44 -11.42 2.07
CA ARG A 153 27.34 -10.93 1.00
C ARG A 153 28.75 -10.70 1.51
N ASP A 154 28.91 -10.06 2.66
CA ASP A 154 30.23 -9.82 3.27
C ASP A 154 30.93 -11.15 3.61
N THR A 155 30.15 -12.20 3.90
CA THR A 155 30.66 -13.55 4.20
C THR A 155 31.05 -14.32 2.94
N LEU A 156 30.35 -14.14 1.80
CA LEU A 156 30.64 -14.81 0.53
C LEU A 156 32.06 -14.56 0.00
N PHE A 157 32.69 -13.44 0.38
CA PHE A 157 34.06 -13.12 0.01
C PHE A 157 35.11 -13.85 0.86
N ARG A 158 34.71 -14.60 1.88
CA ARG A 158 35.60 -15.37 2.75
C ARG A 158 35.57 -16.85 2.37
N PRO A 159 36.71 -17.55 2.33
CA PRO A 159 36.72 -18.99 2.08
C PRO A 159 36.09 -19.74 3.26
N HIS A 160 35.07 -20.56 2.98
CA HIS A 160 34.39 -21.40 3.97
C HIS A 160 33.65 -22.56 3.30
N ASP A 161 33.44 -23.66 4.04
CA ASP A 161 32.80 -24.88 3.52
C ASP A 161 31.30 -24.71 3.21
N PHE A 162 30.68 -23.65 3.75
CA PHE A 162 29.24 -23.37 3.61
C PHE A 162 28.89 -22.46 2.42
N LYS A 163 29.77 -22.34 1.40
CA LYS A 163 29.61 -21.34 0.33
C LYS A 163 28.26 -21.44 -0.38
N SER A 164 27.89 -22.62 -0.85
CA SER A 164 26.61 -22.85 -1.53
C SER A 164 25.40 -22.49 -0.66
N LEU A 165 25.44 -22.83 0.64
CA LEU A 165 24.37 -22.51 1.58
C LEU A 165 24.19 -21.00 1.77
N VAL A 166 25.29 -20.24 1.83
CA VAL A 166 25.25 -18.77 1.94
C VAL A 166 24.76 -18.15 0.63
N GLU A 167 25.19 -18.66 -0.53
CA GLU A 167 24.71 -18.21 -1.85
C GLU A 167 23.19 -18.44 -1.99
N ASP A 168 22.71 -19.62 -1.61
CA ASP A 168 21.29 -19.96 -1.63
C ASP A 168 20.47 -19.08 -0.69
N ALA A 169 20.99 -18.81 0.51
CA ALA A 169 20.34 -17.92 1.47
C ALA A 169 20.28 -16.47 0.94
N GLU A 170 21.36 -15.96 0.35
CA GLU A 170 21.37 -14.62 -0.26
C GLU A 170 20.36 -14.52 -1.40
N ALA A 171 20.34 -15.51 -2.30
CA ALA A 171 19.42 -15.55 -3.42
C ALA A 171 17.95 -15.69 -2.99
N ARG A 172 17.68 -16.39 -1.88
CA ARG A 172 16.32 -16.46 -1.27
C ARG A 172 15.92 -15.12 -0.70
N LEU A 173 16.78 -14.48 0.11
CA LEU A 173 16.50 -13.14 0.64
C LEU A 173 16.36 -12.10 -0.48
N ALA A 174 17.13 -12.20 -1.56
CA ALA A 174 16.99 -11.32 -2.72
C ALA A 174 15.59 -11.43 -3.35
N ARG A 175 15.11 -12.65 -3.57
CA ARG A 175 13.76 -12.91 -4.10
C ARG A 175 12.66 -12.45 -3.13
N GLN A 176 12.84 -12.69 -1.83
CA GLN A 176 11.91 -12.21 -0.81
C GLN A 176 11.85 -10.68 -0.79
N GLY A 177 13.00 -10.00 -0.84
CA GLY A 177 13.04 -8.53 -0.91
C GLY A 177 12.28 -7.98 -2.11
N GLN A 178 12.47 -8.58 -3.29
CA GLN A 178 11.69 -8.20 -4.47
C GLN A 178 10.18 -8.43 -4.28
N ALA A 179 9.79 -9.58 -3.72
CA ALA A 179 8.40 -9.89 -3.44
C ALA A 179 7.75 -8.94 -2.42
N LEU A 180 8.51 -8.47 -1.42
CA LEU A 180 8.08 -7.46 -0.46
C LEU A 180 7.86 -6.11 -1.12
N CYS A 181 8.81 -5.64 -1.93
CA CYS A 181 8.65 -4.39 -2.70
C CYS A 181 7.44 -4.47 -3.62
N ASP A 182 7.23 -5.61 -4.27
CA ASP A 182 6.08 -5.84 -5.12
C ASP A 182 4.75 -5.84 -4.37
N LEU A 183 4.72 -6.42 -3.17
CA LEU A 183 3.55 -6.41 -2.29
C LEU A 183 3.20 -4.99 -1.83
N LEU A 184 4.20 -4.23 -1.37
CA LEU A 184 4.03 -2.83 -0.97
C LEU A 184 3.57 -1.96 -2.14
N GLY A 185 4.18 -2.13 -3.32
CA GLY A 185 3.76 -1.43 -4.53
C GLY A 185 2.32 -1.76 -4.95
N ARG A 186 1.85 -3.00 -4.75
CA ARG A 186 0.43 -3.35 -4.98
C ARG A 186 -0.48 -2.66 -3.96
N TYR A 187 -0.12 -2.70 -2.68
CA TYR A 187 -0.90 -2.03 -1.62
C TYR A 187 -1.04 -0.53 -1.86
N HIS A 188 0.08 0.17 -2.09
CA HIS A 188 0.06 1.60 -2.36
C HIS A 188 -0.61 1.93 -3.70
N GLY A 189 -0.54 1.03 -4.69
CA GLY A 189 -1.26 1.17 -5.95
C GLY A 189 -2.77 1.14 -5.79
N GLU A 190 -3.31 0.23 -4.99
CA GLU A 190 -4.75 0.21 -4.71
C GLU A 190 -5.19 1.44 -3.91
N ARG A 191 -4.39 1.89 -2.92
CA ARG A 191 -4.64 3.17 -2.22
C ARG A 191 -4.68 4.34 -3.19
N CYS A 192 -3.72 4.43 -4.10
CA CYS A 192 -3.65 5.52 -5.09
C CYS A 192 -4.83 5.50 -6.06
N LYS A 193 -5.30 4.33 -6.50
CA LYS A 193 -6.49 4.20 -7.36
C LYS A 193 -7.76 4.72 -6.67
N LEU A 194 -7.98 4.34 -5.41
CA LEU A 194 -9.13 4.82 -4.63
C LEU A 194 -9.04 6.33 -4.38
N CYS A 195 -7.86 6.81 -3.99
CA CYS A 195 -7.59 8.24 -3.81
C CYS A 195 -7.87 9.03 -5.11
N LEU A 196 -7.40 8.55 -6.26
CA LEU A 196 -7.72 9.16 -7.55
C LEU A 196 -9.22 9.21 -7.81
N PHE A 197 -9.94 8.12 -7.54
CA PHE A 197 -11.39 8.07 -7.71
C PHE A 197 -12.11 9.09 -6.80
N ILE A 198 -11.68 9.19 -5.54
CA ILE A 198 -12.18 10.17 -4.58
C ILE A 198 -11.93 11.59 -5.10
N MET A 199 -10.69 11.92 -5.46
CA MET A 199 -10.32 13.23 -6.01
C MET A 199 -11.12 13.57 -7.27
N GLN A 200 -11.28 12.63 -8.21
CA GLN A 200 -12.10 12.84 -9.41
C GLN A 200 -13.58 13.06 -9.09
N SER A 201 -14.10 12.40 -8.05
CA SER A 201 -15.48 12.59 -7.61
C SER A 201 -15.68 13.99 -7.01
N HIS A 202 -14.73 14.45 -6.19
CA HIS A 202 -14.71 15.82 -5.66
C HIS A 202 -14.58 16.85 -6.79
N HIS A 203 -13.66 16.63 -7.72
CA HIS A 203 -13.45 17.51 -8.87
C HIS A 203 -14.70 17.61 -9.76
N LYS A 204 -15.43 16.50 -9.99
CA LYS A 204 -16.71 16.52 -10.69
C LYS A 204 -17.80 17.30 -9.93
N ARG A 205 -17.87 17.15 -8.60
CA ARG A 205 -18.83 17.92 -7.76
C ARG A 205 -18.54 19.41 -7.83
N LEU A 206 -17.26 19.76 -7.81
CA LEU A 206 -16.78 21.13 -7.93
C LEU A 206 -17.20 21.78 -9.25
N HIS A 207 -16.94 21.14 -10.38
CA HIS A 207 -17.37 21.66 -11.68
C HIS A 207 -18.89 21.79 -11.78
N ARG A 208 -19.65 20.80 -11.28
CA ARG A 208 -21.12 20.91 -11.22
C ARG A 208 -21.57 22.10 -10.37
N ARG A 209 -20.90 22.37 -9.26
CA ARG A 209 -21.17 23.54 -8.41
C ARG A 209 -20.88 24.85 -9.15
N GLU A 210 -19.78 24.93 -9.89
CA GLU A 210 -19.45 26.10 -10.71
C GLU A 210 -20.50 26.34 -11.81
N ASP A 211 -20.93 25.28 -12.50
CA ASP A 211 -21.96 25.37 -13.53
C ASP A 211 -23.30 25.85 -12.94
N LEU A 212 -23.70 25.31 -11.79
CA LEU A 212 -24.88 25.77 -11.05
C LEU A 212 -24.75 27.22 -10.59
N ARG A 213 -23.56 27.65 -10.15
CA ARG A 213 -23.28 29.05 -9.77
C ARG A 213 -23.43 29.98 -10.97
N ARG A 214 -22.86 29.62 -12.13
CA ARG A 214 -23.01 30.39 -13.38
C ARG A 214 -24.48 30.48 -13.80
N GLU A 215 -25.23 29.38 -13.72
CA GLU A 215 -26.66 29.38 -14.04
C GLU A 215 -27.45 30.30 -13.09
N ILE A 216 -27.18 30.25 -11.78
CA ILE A 216 -27.79 31.15 -10.80
C ILE A 216 -27.46 32.62 -11.13
N THR A 217 -26.19 32.95 -11.41
CA THR A 217 -25.77 34.31 -11.76
C THR A 217 -26.48 34.80 -13.03
N GLN A 218 -26.52 34.01 -14.10
CA GLN A 218 -27.23 34.36 -15.33
C GLN A 218 -28.72 34.63 -15.11
N ARG A 219 -29.38 33.84 -14.25
CA ARG A 219 -30.79 34.05 -13.92
C ARG A 219 -31.02 35.30 -13.07
N LEU A 220 -30.09 35.63 -12.18
CA LEU A 220 -30.13 36.88 -11.40
C LEU A 220 -29.85 38.10 -12.29
N ASP A 221 -28.87 38.02 -13.17
CA ASP A 221 -28.50 39.09 -14.10
C ASP A 221 -29.66 39.39 -15.07
N TRP A 222 -30.36 38.37 -15.55
CA TRP A 222 -31.57 38.56 -16.34
C TRP A 222 -32.65 39.35 -15.57
N LEU A 223 -32.84 39.04 -14.28
CA LEU A 223 -33.79 39.76 -13.42
C LEU A 223 -33.37 41.21 -13.13
N THR A 224 -32.08 41.47 -12.91
CA THR A 224 -31.57 42.82 -12.66
C THR A 224 -31.58 43.66 -13.93
N THR A 225 -31.15 43.10 -15.07
CA THR A 225 -31.13 43.77 -16.37
C THR A 225 -32.55 44.12 -16.86
N ALA A 226 -33.53 43.22 -16.65
CA ALA A 226 -34.94 43.51 -16.96
C ALA A 226 -35.48 44.69 -16.14
N ARG A 227 -34.99 44.85 -14.90
CA ARG A 227 -35.37 45.96 -14.02
C ARG A 227 -34.68 47.28 -14.38
N GLU A 228 -33.41 47.23 -14.78
CA GLU A 228 -32.60 48.41 -15.14
C GLU A 228 -33.00 49.00 -16.50
N ASN A 229 -33.37 48.16 -17.47
CA ASN A 229 -33.75 48.60 -18.82
C ASN A 229 -35.19 49.13 -18.94
N GLY A 230 -35.89 49.35 -17.82
CA GLY A 230 -37.27 49.85 -17.83
C GLY A 230 -38.27 48.93 -18.53
N ALA A 231 -37.91 47.66 -18.77
CA ALA A 231 -38.84 46.66 -19.26
C ALA A 231 -40.00 46.52 -18.25
N PRO A 232 -41.24 46.27 -18.70
CA PRO A 232 -42.34 46.03 -17.79
C PRO A 232 -41.92 44.95 -16.80
N ALA A 233 -42.04 45.23 -15.50
CA ALA A 233 -41.65 44.31 -14.46
C ALA A 233 -42.21 42.92 -14.81
N PRO A 234 -41.38 41.85 -14.78
CA PRO A 234 -41.85 40.53 -15.14
C PRO A 234 -43.11 40.24 -14.36
N GLU A 235 -44.15 39.74 -15.04
CA GLU A 235 -45.43 39.47 -14.42
C GLU A 235 -45.20 38.77 -13.07
N LYS A 236 -45.96 39.15 -12.04
CA LYS A 236 -45.78 38.65 -10.66
C LYS A 236 -45.68 37.12 -10.58
N GLN A 237 -46.26 36.42 -11.55
CA GLN A 237 -46.18 34.97 -11.73
C GLN A 237 -44.80 34.50 -12.24
N GLU A 238 -44.20 35.17 -13.22
CA GLU A 238 -42.89 34.84 -13.77
C GLU A 238 -41.76 35.13 -12.77
N GLY A 239 -41.83 36.25 -12.05
CA GLY A 239 -40.88 36.53 -10.96
C GLY A 239 -40.93 35.46 -9.85
N ARG A 240 -42.12 34.97 -9.50
CA ARG A 240 -42.29 33.86 -8.55
C ARG A 240 -41.75 32.54 -9.09
N ARG A 241 -41.88 32.28 -10.40
CA ARG A 241 -41.33 31.10 -11.06
C ARG A 241 -39.80 31.10 -11.00
N ILE A 242 -39.16 32.19 -11.42
CA ILE A 242 -37.70 32.30 -11.41
C ILE A 242 -37.15 32.22 -9.99
N HIS A 243 -37.83 32.84 -9.01
CA HIS A 243 -37.44 32.70 -7.61
C HIS A 243 -37.48 31.23 -7.12
N LYS A 244 -38.50 30.45 -7.52
CA LYS A 244 -38.56 29.02 -7.23
C LYS A 244 -37.43 28.23 -7.92
N GLU A 245 -37.14 28.54 -9.18
CA GLU A 245 -36.06 27.93 -9.95
C GLU A 245 -34.69 28.20 -9.30
N VAL A 246 -34.39 29.47 -8.99
CA VAL A 246 -33.16 29.87 -8.30
C VAL A 246 -33.05 29.17 -6.94
N ARG A 247 -34.13 29.08 -6.16
CA ARG A 247 -34.12 28.36 -4.87
C ARG A 247 -33.85 26.86 -5.04
N ALA A 248 -34.36 26.24 -6.11
CA ALA A 248 -34.07 24.85 -6.42
C ALA A 248 -32.61 24.64 -6.84
N LEU A 249 -32.05 25.55 -7.66
CA LEU A 249 -30.64 25.55 -8.04
C LEU A 249 -29.73 25.72 -6.81
N PHE A 250 -30.05 26.64 -5.91
CA PHE A 250 -29.30 26.80 -4.65
C PHE A 250 -29.31 25.54 -3.78
N ARG A 251 -30.44 24.81 -3.71
CA ARG A 251 -30.48 23.52 -2.99
C ARG A 251 -29.56 22.50 -3.63
N ARG A 252 -29.62 22.34 -4.95
CA ARG A 252 -28.71 21.44 -5.69
C ARG A 252 -27.25 21.82 -5.53
N MET A 253 -26.95 23.12 -5.51
CA MET A 253 -25.60 23.64 -5.30
C MET A 253 -25.09 23.26 -3.91
N ARG A 254 -25.92 23.42 -2.87
CA ARG A 254 -25.59 22.98 -1.50
C ARG A 254 -25.37 21.47 -1.38
N GLU A 255 -26.11 20.66 -2.15
CA GLU A 255 -25.88 19.21 -2.20
C GLU A 255 -24.51 18.84 -2.82
N GLN A 256 -23.89 19.76 -3.57
CA GLN A 256 -22.53 19.60 -4.09
C GLN A 256 -21.45 20.20 -3.18
N ASP A 257 -21.80 20.82 -2.05
CA ASP A 257 -20.84 21.40 -1.11
C ASP A 257 -20.11 20.30 -0.34
N GLY A 258 -19.02 19.82 -0.92
CA GLY A 258 -17.98 19.11 -0.20
C GLY A 258 -16.91 20.12 0.23
N VAL A 259 -16.60 20.18 1.52
CA VAL A 259 -15.45 20.93 2.01
C VAL A 259 -14.22 20.07 1.75
N ILE A 260 -13.27 20.59 0.99
CA ILE A 260 -11.92 20.05 0.87
C ILE A 260 -11.03 20.99 1.66
N ASP A 261 -10.21 20.45 2.56
CA ASP A 261 -9.28 21.24 3.36
C ASP A 261 -7.81 20.89 3.07
N GLU A 262 -6.88 21.59 3.73
CA GLU A 262 -5.44 21.31 3.59
C GLU A 262 -5.03 19.93 4.12
N THR A 263 -5.83 19.37 5.04
CA THR A 263 -5.64 18.03 5.60
C THR A 263 -5.88 16.97 4.53
N ASP A 264 -6.93 17.12 3.73
CA ASP A 264 -7.23 16.26 2.58
C ASP A 264 -6.10 16.29 1.55
N PHE A 265 -5.60 17.49 1.21
CA PHE A 265 -4.47 17.63 0.28
C PHE A 265 -3.20 16.97 0.80
N THR A 266 -2.90 17.14 2.09
CA THR A 266 -1.76 16.48 2.74
C THR A 266 -1.89 14.97 2.66
N TYR A 267 -3.09 14.44 2.93
CA TYR A 267 -3.37 13.02 2.88
C TYR A 267 -3.27 12.43 1.46
N TRP A 268 -3.83 13.11 0.45
CA TRP A 268 -3.71 12.67 -0.94
C TRP A 268 -2.28 12.75 -1.47
N LEU A 269 -1.52 13.79 -1.08
CA LEU A 269 -0.09 13.88 -1.36
C LEU A 269 0.67 12.70 -0.77
N ASP A 270 0.41 12.35 0.49
CA ASP A 270 1.05 11.20 1.13
C ASP A 270 0.80 9.91 0.37
N ILE A 271 -0.44 9.67 -0.10
CA ILE A 271 -0.75 8.48 -0.90
C ILE A 271 0.01 8.47 -2.22
N ILE A 272 0.05 9.60 -2.95
CA ILE A 272 0.74 9.69 -4.23
C ILE A 272 2.25 9.51 -4.05
N VAL A 273 2.83 10.11 -3.02
CA VAL A 273 4.26 10.00 -2.68
C VAL A 273 4.60 8.58 -2.30
N ASP A 274 3.87 8.00 -1.34
CA ASP A 274 4.12 6.64 -0.88
C ASP A 274 4.02 5.65 -2.04
N PHE A 275 3.04 5.84 -2.95
CA PHE A 275 2.94 5.03 -4.16
C PHE A 275 4.13 5.23 -5.09
N SER A 276 4.57 6.47 -5.30
CA SER A 276 5.71 6.87 -6.17
C SER A 276 7.05 6.25 -5.74
N LEU A 277 7.18 5.84 -4.47
CA LEU A 277 8.37 5.16 -3.95
C LEU A 277 8.53 3.73 -4.44
N TYR A 278 7.41 3.03 -4.67
CA TYR A 278 7.43 1.64 -5.12
C TYR A 278 7.31 1.57 -6.64
N ARG A 279 8.22 2.31 -7.32
CA ARG A 279 8.21 2.46 -8.76
C ARG A 279 8.25 1.10 -9.44
N ARG A 280 7.33 0.92 -10.39
CA ARG A 280 7.38 -0.18 -11.34
C ARG A 280 7.68 0.40 -12.71
N HIS A 281 8.51 -0.27 -13.50
CA HIS A 281 8.72 0.04 -14.91
C HIS A 281 7.48 -0.28 -15.78
N ASP A 282 6.28 -0.12 -15.23
CA ASP A 282 5.01 -0.34 -15.91
C ASP A 282 4.42 1.01 -16.33
N THR A 283 4.16 1.18 -17.63
CA THR A 283 3.49 2.36 -18.18
C THR A 283 2.15 2.70 -17.49
N ARG A 284 1.40 1.70 -17.01
CA ARG A 284 0.13 1.91 -16.30
C ARG A 284 0.33 2.53 -14.94
N TYR A 285 1.46 2.22 -14.29
CA TYR A 285 1.83 2.81 -13.02
C TYR A 285 2.09 4.31 -13.20
N GLU A 286 2.90 4.68 -14.19
CA GLU A 286 3.23 6.08 -14.46
C GLU A 286 1.98 6.90 -14.82
N ALA A 287 1.11 6.35 -15.67
CA ALA A 287 -0.16 6.98 -16.03
C ALA A 287 -1.08 7.21 -14.81
N LEU A 288 -1.09 6.29 -13.84
CA LEU A 288 -1.87 6.44 -12.62
C LEU A 288 -1.33 7.60 -11.76
N VAL A 289 -0.02 7.63 -11.52
CA VAL A 289 0.62 8.70 -10.74
C VAL A 289 0.40 10.05 -11.39
N ASP A 290 0.65 10.16 -12.71
CA ASP A 290 0.50 11.43 -13.45
C ASP A 290 -0.95 11.93 -13.43
N LYS A 291 -1.92 11.03 -13.58
CA LYS A 291 -3.34 11.40 -13.51
C LYS A 291 -3.74 11.85 -12.10
N SER A 292 -3.24 11.19 -11.06
CA SER A 292 -3.47 11.60 -9.66
C SER A 292 -2.85 12.95 -9.35
N ALA A 293 -1.61 13.17 -9.79
CA ALA A 293 -0.90 14.44 -9.67
C ALA A 293 -1.67 15.58 -10.36
N GLN A 294 -2.17 15.36 -11.57
CA GLN A 294 -2.91 16.36 -12.33
C GLN A 294 -4.22 16.75 -11.62
N VAL A 295 -5.05 15.77 -11.25
CA VAL A 295 -6.34 16.05 -10.59
C VAL A 295 -6.13 16.75 -9.26
N LEU A 296 -5.10 16.36 -8.49
CA LEU A 296 -4.73 17.03 -7.25
C LEU A 296 -4.35 18.49 -7.49
N ALA A 297 -3.48 18.76 -8.48
CA ALA A 297 -3.07 20.12 -8.82
C ALA A 297 -4.25 21.01 -9.22
N GLU A 298 -5.22 20.47 -9.97
CA GLU A 298 -6.43 21.19 -10.36
C GLU A 298 -7.32 21.51 -9.13
N LEU A 299 -7.50 20.56 -8.20
CA LEU A 299 -8.24 20.77 -6.96
C LEU A 299 -7.56 21.81 -6.06
N MET A 300 -6.25 21.72 -5.88
CA MET A 300 -5.48 22.69 -5.10
C MET A 300 -5.54 24.09 -5.71
N ARG A 301 -5.43 24.19 -7.04
CA ARG A 301 -5.58 25.47 -7.76
C ARG A 301 -6.92 26.11 -7.44
N HIS A 302 -8.00 25.36 -7.56
CA HIS A 302 -9.32 25.89 -7.26
C HIS A 302 -9.46 26.33 -5.79
N TYR A 303 -8.92 25.55 -4.84
CA TYR A 303 -8.95 25.89 -3.43
C TYR A 303 -8.24 27.23 -3.12
N PHE A 304 -6.97 27.37 -3.52
CA PHE A 304 -6.20 28.58 -3.21
C PHE A 304 -6.65 29.82 -3.99
N VAL A 305 -7.14 29.66 -5.23
CA VAL A 305 -7.72 30.78 -5.99
C VAL A 305 -8.95 31.33 -5.26
N ASN A 306 -9.84 30.45 -4.80
CA ASN A 306 -11.03 30.89 -4.07
C ASN A 306 -10.69 31.50 -2.71
N ALA A 307 -9.76 30.89 -1.95
CA ALA A 307 -9.31 31.43 -0.68
C ALA A 307 -8.69 32.83 -0.84
N GLY A 308 -7.89 33.05 -1.90
CA GLY A 308 -7.31 34.35 -2.22
C GLY A 308 -8.34 35.40 -2.66
N GLN A 309 -9.39 34.99 -3.38
CA GLN A 309 -10.51 35.87 -3.73
C GLN A 309 -11.30 36.32 -2.50
N GLU A 310 -11.47 35.43 -1.51
CA GLU A 310 -12.13 35.75 -0.24
C GLU A 310 -11.28 36.69 0.63
N ALA A 311 -9.96 36.54 0.58
CA ALA A 311 -9.02 37.40 1.30
C ALA A 311 -8.79 38.78 0.65
N ALA A 312 -9.31 39.03 -0.55
CA ALA A 312 -9.13 40.27 -1.32
C ALA A 312 -7.66 40.66 -1.61
N GLU A 313 -6.71 39.73 -1.50
CA GLU A 313 -5.27 40.04 -1.39
C GLU A 313 -4.47 39.95 -2.70
N ALA A 314 -4.95 39.31 -3.77
CA ALA A 314 -4.21 39.25 -5.04
C ALA A 314 -5.07 38.79 -6.25
N SER A 315 -4.49 38.85 -7.45
CA SER A 315 -5.02 38.12 -8.62
C SER A 315 -5.02 36.60 -8.34
N GLY A 316 -6.01 35.86 -8.87
CA GLY A 316 -6.18 34.44 -8.54
C GLY A 316 -4.94 33.57 -8.81
N GLU A 317 -4.17 33.89 -9.86
CA GLU A 317 -2.92 33.18 -10.18
C GLU A 317 -1.84 33.41 -9.11
N GLN A 318 -1.66 34.64 -8.64
CA GLN A 318 -0.71 34.96 -7.58
C GLN A 318 -1.08 34.30 -6.24
N ALA A 319 -2.37 34.22 -5.92
CA ALA A 319 -2.84 33.53 -4.71
C ALA A 319 -2.50 32.03 -4.73
N PHE A 320 -2.68 31.36 -5.87
CA PHE A 320 -2.27 29.96 -6.03
C PHE A 320 -0.75 29.79 -5.95
N GLU A 321 0.00 30.65 -6.66
CA GLU A 321 1.47 30.57 -6.65
C GLU A 321 2.04 30.74 -5.24
N GLN A 322 1.54 31.70 -4.46
CA GLN A 322 2.03 31.97 -3.11
C GLN A 322 1.53 30.92 -2.11
N GLY A 323 0.21 30.73 -1.99
CA GLY A 323 -0.38 29.81 -1.02
C GLY A 323 -0.06 28.35 -1.31
N GLY A 324 -0.20 27.93 -2.57
CA GLY A 324 0.14 26.57 -3.00
C GLY A 324 1.62 26.25 -2.82
N SER A 325 2.52 27.17 -3.18
CA SER A 325 3.97 26.97 -2.96
C SER A 325 4.32 26.92 -1.48
N GLN A 326 3.70 27.74 -0.63
CA GLN A 326 3.95 27.73 0.82
C GLN A 326 3.48 26.42 1.45
N PHE A 327 2.26 25.99 1.14
CA PHE A 327 1.71 24.73 1.61
C PHE A 327 2.61 23.54 1.22
N LEU A 328 3.01 23.47 -0.05
CA LEU A 328 3.82 22.36 -0.55
C LEU A 328 5.26 22.40 -0.04
N ARG A 329 5.85 23.58 0.18
CA ARG A 329 7.15 23.70 0.86
C ARG A 329 7.05 23.15 2.28
N GLY A 330 6.04 23.58 3.04
CA GLY A 330 5.80 23.06 4.39
C GLY A 330 5.57 21.55 4.41
N TYR A 331 4.85 21.00 3.41
CA TYR A 331 4.70 19.56 3.24
C TYR A 331 6.04 18.85 2.99
N LEU A 332 6.84 19.35 2.04
CA LEU A 332 8.14 18.77 1.69
C LEU A 332 9.12 18.79 2.87
N ASP A 333 9.17 19.90 3.61
CA ASP A 333 10.04 20.04 4.79
C ASP A 333 9.70 18.97 5.87
N ARG A 334 8.41 18.63 6.01
CA ARG A 334 7.96 17.56 6.92
C ARG A 334 8.20 16.15 6.37
N LYS A 335 7.98 15.94 5.07
CA LYS A 335 8.01 14.61 4.45
C LYS A 335 9.43 14.15 4.11
N GLN A 336 10.32 15.07 3.75
CA GLN A 336 11.68 14.75 3.29
C GLN A 336 12.50 13.93 4.32
N PRO A 337 12.50 14.24 5.64
CA PRO A 337 13.21 13.42 6.62
C PRO A 337 12.65 11.98 6.70
N ALA A 338 11.34 11.81 6.55
CA ALA A 338 10.71 10.49 6.55
C ALA A 338 11.11 9.67 5.32
N LEU A 339 11.13 10.29 4.14
CA LEU A 339 11.58 9.65 2.89
C LEU A 339 13.04 9.22 2.96
N GLN A 340 13.91 10.05 3.55
CA GLN A 340 15.33 9.74 3.69
C GLN A 340 15.59 8.53 4.61
N ARG A 341 14.70 8.28 5.58
CA ARG A 341 14.82 7.15 6.52
C ARG A 341 14.30 5.83 5.97
N GLN A 342 13.50 5.84 4.89
CA GLN A 342 13.00 4.61 4.28
C GLN A 342 14.09 3.90 3.51
N ALA A 343 14.81 3.01 4.20
CA ALA A 343 15.84 2.16 3.62
C ALA A 343 15.27 1.17 2.59
N CYS A 344 13.96 0.91 2.63
CA CYS A 344 13.29 0.00 1.72
C CYS A 344 13.17 0.45 0.26
N VAL A 345 13.47 1.72 -0.02
CA VAL A 345 13.30 2.33 -1.34
C VAL A 345 14.66 2.71 -1.93
N PRO A 346 14.98 2.34 -3.18
CA PRO A 346 16.19 2.79 -3.84
C PRO A 346 16.33 4.32 -3.84
N ALA A 347 17.57 4.83 -3.73
CA ALA A 347 17.82 6.27 -3.73
C ALA A 347 17.28 6.96 -5.00
N SER A 348 17.32 6.28 -6.15
CA SER A 348 16.74 6.72 -7.41
C SER A 348 15.23 6.92 -7.31
N ASP A 349 14.53 6.04 -6.62
CA ASP A 349 13.06 6.07 -6.51
C ASP A 349 12.61 7.10 -5.48
N ARG A 350 13.41 7.33 -4.42
CA ARG A 350 13.21 8.47 -3.51
C ARG A 350 13.38 9.80 -4.24
N LEU A 351 14.47 9.94 -5.00
CA LEU A 351 14.71 11.14 -5.82
C LEU A 351 13.61 11.34 -6.85
N TYR A 352 13.11 10.25 -7.44
CA TYR A 352 12.00 10.27 -8.37
C TYR A 352 10.72 10.80 -7.72
N ALA A 353 10.32 10.25 -6.57
CA ALA A 353 9.15 10.71 -5.82
C ALA A 353 9.26 12.20 -5.45
N ILE A 354 10.43 12.64 -4.98
CA ILE A 354 10.70 14.06 -4.67
C ILE A 354 10.61 14.94 -5.91
N ASN A 355 11.22 14.54 -7.03
CA ASN A 355 11.17 15.32 -8.26
C ASN A 355 9.75 15.36 -8.85
N ARG A 356 8.96 14.32 -8.65
CA ARG A 356 7.56 14.29 -9.09
C ARG A 356 6.67 15.19 -8.24
N LEU A 357 6.90 15.27 -6.92
CA LEU A 357 6.27 16.29 -6.07
C LEU A 357 6.57 17.71 -6.57
N LYS A 358 7.81 17.95 -7.02
CA LYS A 358 8.18 19.23 -7.65
C LYS A 358 7.43 19.48 -8.97
N ARG A 359 7.10 18.44 -9.74
CA ARG A 359 6.30 18.59 -10.97
C ARG A 359 4.82 18.88 -10.71
N ILE A 360 4.24 18.36 -9.63
CA ILE A 360 2.86 18.71 -9.20
C ILE A 360 2.75 20.24 -9.02
N LEU A 361 3.84 20.91 -8.67
CA LEU A 361 3.95 22.37 -8.52
C LEU A 361 4.09 23.14 -9.84
N GLY A 362 4.15 22.48 -11.00
CA GLY A 362 4.50 23.14 -12.26
C GLY A 362 5.95 23.62 -12.30
N ARG A 363 6.86 22.99 -11.53
CA ARG A 363 8.30 23.26 -11.52
C ARG A 363 9.14 22.09 -12.01
#